data_AF-A0A520FAP9-F1
#
_entry.id   AF-A0A520FAP9-F1
#
_cell.length_a   1.000
_cell.length_b   1.000
_cell.length_c   1.000
_cell.angle_alpha   90.00
_cell.angle_beta   90.00
_cell.angle_gamma   90.00
#
_symmetry.space_group_name_H-M   'P 1'
#
loop_
_entity.id
_entity.type
_entity.pdbx_description
1 polymer ?
#
loop_
_entity_poly.entity_id
_entity_poly.type
_entity_poly.pdbx_seq_one_letter_code
_entity_poly.pdbx_strand_id
1 'polypeptide(L)'
;MTAWWRWYGALGVLGCIAYFAVPDSVWSQSIFVVVGASAVAATIVGTRLNRPRNRTAWWSIAAGTAVWVLGDIVYEWLHAGGGVAPYPSLADALYLVGYPIYGFGLFLLVRHKWRASERGHIANSAIVMVAFALLTWVFAVQPSLDGDGISGVAGLVDVAYPAMDIFLLGLLAHFVGSRQWRALSYRLLTAAVVLLVVTDTVNNFSIVSDSSADRSLLDAGWTLSYVLIGVAALHPSMRRITSPTIESDAHLMASFTTPSVVVLTAATLTAPAVMVVEVVREKPIAQWGWAVMLCAGILVVLVILRITDLLRLLHTQTVQLRAVADTDHLTGLANLRALEHRIYGNAGESTLLTVDIDRFTEINDTFGRGLGDQVLAAVATPTLASMSNDMLPTSNGVENCSSMSRARAA
;
A
#
# COMPACT_ATOMS: atom_id res chain seq x y z
N MET A 1 9.90 -8.24 -26.79
CA MET A 1 8.87 -7.20 -26.61
C MET A 1 9.57 -5.86 -26.57
N THR A 2 9.43 -5.08 -27.63
CA THR A 2 10.05 -3.77 -27.81
C THR A 2 9.70 -2.84 -26.65
N ALA A 3 10.70 -2.10 -26.15
CA ALA A 3 10.57 -1.21 -25.00
C ALA A 3 9.85 0.11 -25.36
N TRP A 4 8.64 0.02 -25.95
CA TRP A 4 7.82 1.16 -26.35
C TRP A 4 7.59 2.16 -25.22
N TRP A 5 7.49 1.68 -23.99
CA TRP A 5 7.36 2.52 -22.80
C TRP A 5 8.58 3.43 -22.55
N ARG A 6 9.80 3.01 -22.96
CA ARG A 6 11.01 3.85 -22.86
C ARG A 6 10.98 4.98 -23.86
N TRP A 7 10.57 4.68 -25.10
CA TRP A 7 10.40 5.68 -26.15
C TRP A 7 9.32 6.68 -25.80
N TYR A 8 8.17 6.21 -25.32
CA TYR A 8 7.11 7.09 -24.84
C TYR A 8 7.58 7.96 -23.66
N GLY A 9 8.30 7.39 -22.69
CA GLY A 9 8.87 8.17 -21.59
C GLY A 9 9.86 9.23 -22.06
N ALA A 10 10.77 8.88 -22.98
CA ALA A 10 11.71 9.83 -23.56
C ALA A 10 11.01 10.94 -24.35
N LEU A 11 10.01 10.61 -25.17
CA LEU A 11 9.19 11.58 -25.90
C LEU A 11 8.38 12.46 -24.96
N GLY A 12 7.84 11.91 -23.87
CA GLY A 12 7.12 12.66 -22.85
C GLY A 12 8.02 13.66 -22.14
N VAL A 13 9.23 13.26 -21.74
CA VAL A 13 10.23 14.18 -21.16
C VAL A 13 10.66 15.26 -22.16
N LEU A 14 10.84 14.90 -23.44
CA LEU A 14 11.10 15.89 -24.49
C LEU A 14 9.91 16.85 -24.66
N GLY A 15 8.67 16.38 -24.52
CA GLY A 15 7.47 17.22 -24.49
C GLY A 15 7.48 18.19 -23.32
N CYS A 16 7.83 17.73 -22.11
CA CYS A 16 8.03 18.61 -20.94
C CYS A 16 9.11 19.66 -21.19
N ILE A 17 10.24 19.29 -21.81
CA ILE A 17 11.31 20.25 -22.12
C ILE A 17 10.86 21.24 -23.20
N ALA A 18 10.16 20.76 -24.22
CA ALA A 18 9.61 21.60 -25.29
C ALA A 18 8.60 22.61 -24.76
N TYR A 19 7.80 22.25 -23.75
CA TYR A 19 6.89 23.17 -23.05
C TYR A 19 7.64 24.40 -22.52
N PHE A 20 8.77 24.20 -21.84
CA PHE A 20 9.60 25.29 -21.31
C PHE A 20 10.41 26.04 -22.37
N ALA A 21 10.70 25.41 -23.51
CA ALA A 21 11.47 26.04 -24.58
C ALA A 21 10.62 27.00 -25.43
N VAL A 22 9.29 26.89 -25.35
CA VAL A 22 8.34 27.70 -26.12
C VAL A 22 7.82 28.83 -25.22
N PRO A 23 7.83 30.10 -25.69
CA PRO A 23 7.24 31.19 -24.94
C PRO A 23 5.77 30.94 -24.61
N ASP A 24 5.30 31.46 -23.46
CA ASP A 24 3.90 31.39 -23.03
C ASP A 24 2.97 31.88 -24.15
N SER A 25 2.38 30.91 -24.84
CA SER A 25 1.60 31.11 -26.06
C SER A 25 0.68 29.93 -26.29
N VAL A 26 -0.20 30.04 -27.28
CA VAL A 26 -1.08 28.95 -27.72
C VAL A 26 -0.30 27.66 -28.03
N TRP A 27 0.98 27.76 -28.39
CA TRP A 27 1.83 26.62 -28.69
C TRP A 27 2.24 25.82 -27.45
N SER A 28 2.60 26.48 -26.33
CA SER A 28 2.94 25.78 -25.08
C SER A 28 1.70 25.07 -24.52
N GLN A 29 0.55 25.73 -24.54
CA GLN A 29 -0.75 25.16 -24.15
C GLN A 29 -1.14 23.95 -25.02
N SER A 30 -0.91 24.03 -26.34
CA SER A 30 -1.15 22.91 -27.25
C SER A 30 -0.25 21.72 -26.91
N ILE A 31 1.02 21.94 -26.55
CA ILE A 31 1.93 20.88 -26.11
C ILE A 31 1.40 20.21 -24.84
N PHE A 32 0.94 20.99 -23.86
CA PHE A 32 0.37 20.48 -22.62
C PHE A 32 -0.80 19.52 -22.88
N VAL A 33 -1.79 19.97 -23.65
CA VAL A 33 -2.96 19.15 -24.02
C VAL A 33 -2.57 17.91 -24.83
N VAL A 34 -1.60 18.04 -25.76
CA VAL A 34 -1.12 16.90 -26.54
C VAL A 34 -0.43 15.86 -25.66
N VAL A 35 0.35 16.28 -24.66
CA VAL A 35 0.97 15.35 -23.70
C VAL A 35 -0.11 14.64 -22.87
N GLY A 36 -1.10 15.38 -22.36
CA GLY A 36 -2.24 14.79 -21.65
C GLY A 36 -3.01 13.77 -22.50
N ALA A 37 -3.38 14.14 -23.74
CA ALA A 37 -4.06 13.26 -24.69
C ALA A 37 -3.21 12.02 -25.04
N SER A 38 -1.90 12.19 -25.13
CA SER A 38 -0.97 11.07 -25.37
C SER A 38 -0.95 10.08 -24.20
N ALA A 39 -1.14 10.54 -22.96
CA ALA A 39 -1.24 9.67 -21.79
C ALA A 39 -2.51 8.81 -21.81
N VAL A 40 -3.64 9.40 -22.25
CA VAL A 40 -4.88 8.65 -22.49
C VAL A 40 -4.66 7.59 -23.56
N ALA A 41 -4.09 7.96 -24.70
CA ALA A 41 -3.80 7.03 -25.79
C ALA A 41 -2.84 5.92 -25.36
N ALA A 42 -1.77 6.26 -24.64
CA ALA A 42 -0.81 5.32 -24.06
C ALA A 42 -1.48 4.35 -23.08
N THR A 43 -2.44 4.82 -22.28
CA THR A 43 -3.18 3.97 -21.35
C THR A 43 -4.09 2.99 -22.07
N ILE A 44 -4.78 3.43 -23.12
CA ILE A 44 -5.62 2.59 -23.97
C ILE A 44 -4.78 1.54 -24.71
N VAL A 45 -3.70 1.97 -25.36
CA VAL A 45 -2.78 1.10 -26.12
C VAL A 45 -2.09 0.12 -25.17
N GLY A 46 -1.58 0.60 -24.04
CA GLY A 46 -0.97 -0.22 -22.99
C GLY A 46 -1.91 -1.31 -22.51
N THR A 47 -3.17 -0.97 -22.23
CA THR A 47 -4.20 -1.94 -21.84
C THR A 47 -4.46 -3.00 -22.92
N ARG A 48 -4.47 -2.60 -24.21
CA ARG A 48 -4.67 -3.53 -25.34
C ARG A 48 -3.46 -4.43 -25.60
N LEU A 49 -2.24 -3.90 -25.51
CA LEU A 49 -0.98 -4.62 -25.74
C LEU A 49 -0.66 -5.57 -24.58
N ASN A 50 -0.75 -5.06 -23.35
CA ASN A 50 -0.40 -5.81 -22.16
C ASN A 50 -1.57 -6.66 -21.63
N ARG A 51 -2.80 -6.48 -22.08
CA ARG A 51 -3.96 -7.35 -21.71
C ARG A 51 -3.99 -7.70 -20.21
N PRO A 52 -4.00 -6.70 -19.29
CA PRO A 52 -4.02 -6.97 -17.86
C PRO A 52 -5.30 -7.75 -17.49
N ARG A 53 -5.26 -8.46 -16.36
CA ARG A 53 -6.41 -9.26 -15.89
C ARG A 53 -7.61 -8.39 -15.55
N ASN A 54 -7.37 -7.25 -14.89
CA ASN A 54 -8.40 -6.25 -14.62
C ASN A 54 -8.31 -5.11 -15.64
N ARG A 55 -8.95 -5.28 -16.80
CA ARG A 55 -8.97 -4.25 -17.85
C ARG A 55 -9.83 -3.06 -17.45
N THR A 56 -10.93 -3.30 -16.72
CA THR A 56 -11.86 -2.23 -16.33
C THR A 56 -11.19 -1.18 -15.47
N ALA A 57 -10.29 -1.59 -14.57
CA ALA A 57 -9.46 -0.66 -13.80
C ALA A 57 -8.69 0.34 -14.70
N TRP A 58 -8.00 -0.15 -15.72
CA TRP A 58 -7.21 0.69 -16.63
C TRP A 58 -8.06 1.51 -17.59
N TRP A 59 -9.24 1.01 -17.98
CA TRP A 59 -10.21 1.80 -18.74
C TRP A 59 -10.77 2.95 -17.91
N SER A 60 -11.05 2.73 -16.63
CA SER A 60 -11.47 3.80 -15.71
C SER A 60 -10.36 4.83 -15.47
N ILE A 61 -9.10 4.40 -15.31
CA ILE A 61 -7.94 5.30 -15.26
C ILE A 61 -7.88 6.15 -16.54
N ALA A 62 -7.95 5.53 -17.72
CA ALA A 62 -7.93 6.26 -18.99
C ALA A 62 -9.10 7.23 -19.14
N ALA A 63 -10.31 6.84 -18.69
CA ALA A 63 -11.49 7.70 -18.73
C ALA A 63 -11.35 8.91 -17.79
N GLY A 64 -10.88 8.72 -16.56
CA GLY A 64 -10.63 9.81 -15.62
C GLY A 64 -9.58 10.78 -16.15
N THR A 65 -8.47 10.27 -16.67
CA THR A 65 -7.44 11.09 -17.33
C THR A 65 -7.99 11.83 -18.55
N ALA A 66 -8.86 11.22 -19.36
CA ALA A 66 -9.49 11.88 -20.49
C ALA A 66 -10.40 13.04 -20.08
N VAL A 67 -11.13 12.88 -18.97
CA VAL A 67 -11.96 13.96 -18.42
C VAL A 67 -11.09 15.12 -17.93
N TRP A 68 -9.94 14.85 -17.32
CA TRP A 68 -8.99 15.90 -16.96
C TRP A 68 -8.44 16.64 -18.17
N VAL A 69 -8.04 15.93 -19.23
CA VAL A 69 -7.60 16.56 -20.49
C VAL A 69 -8.71 17.40 -21.13
N LEU A 70 -9.98 17.00 -21.02
CA LEU A 70 -11.11 17.83 -21.44
C LEU A 70 -11.24 19.08 -20.56
N GLY A 71 -11.03 18.96 -19.25
CA GLY A 71 -10.92 20.08 -18.33
C GLY A 71 -9.84 21.07 -18.77
N ASP A 72 -8.65 20.57 -19.12
CA ASP A 72 -7.52 21.38 -19.61
C ASP A 72 -7.90 22.15 -20.88
N ILE A 73 -8.54 21.49 -21.84
CA ILE A 73 -9.01 22.15 -23.08
C ILE A 73 -10.02 23.26 -22.77
N VAL A 74 -10.97 23.00 -21.87
CA VAL A 74 -11.99 23.99 -21.47
C VAL A 74 -11.35 25.15 -20.71
N TYR A 75 -10.41 24.87 -19.82
CA TYR A 75 -9.68 25.88 -19.06
C TYR A 75 -8.94 26.83 -20.01
N GLU A 76 -8.17 26.27 -20.95
CA GLU A 76 -7.40 27.06 -21.92
C GLU A 76 -8.31 27.88 -22.85
N TRP A 77 -9.44 27.32 -23.26
CA TRP A 77 -10.43 28.05 -24.07
C TRP A 77 -11.01 29.24 -23.31
N LEU A 78 -11.35 29.07 -22.03
CA LEU A 78 -11.84 30.16 -21.17
C LEU A 78 -10.76 31.22 -20.93
N HIS A 79 -9.52 30.80 -20.72
CA HIS A 79 -8.39 31.69 -20.48
C HIS A 79 -8.09 32.54 -21.72
N ALA A 80 -8.07 31.93 -22.91
CA ALA A 80 -7.87 32.62 -24.19
C ALA A 80 -9.00 33.59 -24.55
N GLY A 81 -10.24 33.31 -24.13
CA GLY A 81 -11.43 34.12 -24.45
C GLY A 81 -11.69 35.33 -23.55
N GLY A 82 -11.08 35.40 -22.36
CA GLY A 82 -11.44 36.41 -21.34
C GLY A 82 -10.33 36.92 -20.42
N GLY A 83 -9.08 36.46 -20.56
CA GLY A 83 -7.92 36.93 -19.79
C GLY A 83 -7.82 36.39 -18.36
N VAL A 84 -8.95 36.22 -17.65
CA VAL A 84 -9.03 35.53 -16.36
C VAL A 84 -10.15 34.50 -16.43
N ALA A 85 -9.81 33.22 -16.23
CA ALA A 85 -10.82 32.17 -16.19
C ALA A 85 -11.71 32.36 -14.95
N PRO A 86 -13.06 32.36 -15.09
CA PRO A 86 -13.96 32.53 -13.96
C PRO A 86 -13.79 31.37 -12.98
N TYR A 87 -13.76 31.65 -11.67
CA TYR A 87 -13.63 30.63 -10.63
C TYR A 87 -14.89 30.61 -9.74
N PRO A 88 -15.60 29.48 -9.60
CA PRO A 88 -15.43 28.20 -10.30
C PRO A 88 -15.88 28.23 -11.77
N SER A 89 -15.28 27.37 -12.59
CA SER A 89 -15.56 27.21 -14.02
C SER A 89 -16.16 25.85 -14.39
N LEU A 90 -16.54 25.69 -15.66
CA LEU A 90 -16.85 24.39 -16.24
C LEU A 90 -15.63 23.44 -16.23
N ALA A 91 -14.40 23.97 -16.29
CA ALA A 91 -13.20 23.15 -16.19
C ALA A 91 -13.09 22.51 -14.80
N ASP A 92 -13.39 23.24 -13.73
CA ASP A 92 -13.39 22.72 -12.35
C ASP A 92 -14.37 21.56 -12.17
N ALA A 93 -15.55 21.66 -12.78
CA ALA A 93 -16.52 20.57 -12.76
C ALA A 93 -15.98 19.31 -13.47
N LEU A 94 -15.28 19.48 -14.61
CA LEU A 94 -14.64 18.37 -15.30
C LEU A 94 -13.51 17.77 -14.46
N TYR A 95 -12.65 18.60 -13.86
CA TYR A 95 -11.59 18.13 -12.99
C TYR A 95 -12.12 17.29 -11.83
N LEU A 96 -13.13 17.80 -11.12
CA LEU A 96 -13.77 17.10 -9.99
C LEU A 96 -14.47 15.80 -10.41
N VAL A 97 -15.02 15.70 -11.61
CA VAL A 97 -15.61 14.45 -12.14
C VAL A 97 -14.52 13.43 -12.54
N GLY A 98 -13.35 13.89 -12.99
CA GLY A 98 -12.22 13.03 -13.32
C GLY A 98 -11.70 12.22 -12.12
N TYR A 99 -11.64 12.83 -10.94
CA TYR A 99 -11.16 12.21 -9.70
C TYR A 99 -11.87 10.90 -9.31
N PRO A 100 -13.21 10.84 -9.14
CA PRO A 100 -13.89 9.62 -8.75
C PRO A 100 -13.81 8.53 -9.82
N ILE A 101 -13.76 8.89 -11.11
CA ILE A 101 -13.58 7.93 -12.21
C ILE A 101 -12.18 7.32 -12.16
N TYR A 102 -11.15 8.16 -11.98
CA TYR A 102 -9.76 7.73 -11.85
C TYR A 102 -9.55 6.89 -10.57
N GLY A 103 -10.06 7.38 -9.44
CA GLY A 103 -10.04 6.73 -8.14
C GLY A 103 -10.78 5.39 -8.15
N PHE A 104 -11.89 5.26 -8.88
CA PHE A 104 -12.55 3.98 -9.10
C PHE A 104 -11.65 2.98 -9.84
N GLY A 105 -10.90 3.46 -10.84
CA GLY A 105 -9.88 2.66 -11.52
C GLY A 105 -8.80 2.15 -10.58
N LEU A 106 -8.24 3.03 -9.74
CA LEU A 106 -7.29 2.65 -8.69
C LEU A 106 -7.90 1.65 -7.70
N PHE A 107 -9.12 1.91 -7.23
CA PHE A 107 -9.84 1.02 -6.31
C PHE A 107 -10.08 -0.37 -6.91
N LEU A 108 -10.37 -0.48 -8.21
CA LEU A 108 -10.48 -1.77 -8.88
C LEU A 108 -9.14 -2.53 -8.95
N LEU A 109 -8.00 -1.82 -8.97
CA LEU A 109 -6.69 -2.48 -8.78
C LEU A 109 -6.53 -3.01 -7.35
N VAL A 110 -7.16 -2.37 -6.35
CA VAL A 110 -7.11 -2.74 -4.91
C VAL A 110 -8.03 -3.91 -4.58
N ARG A 111 -9.26 -3.92 -5.10
CA ARG A 111 -10.38 -4.75 -4.62
C ARG A 111 -10.18 -6.27 -4.73
N HIS A 112 -9.12 -6.77 -5.36
CA HIS A 112 -9.03 -8.20 -5.68
C HIS A 112 -8.60 -9.07 -4.49
N LYS A 113 -9.62 -9.65 -3.82
CA LYS A 113 -9.60 -10.63 -2.71
C LYS A 113 -9.15 -10.10 -1.35
N TRP A 114 -9.97 -9.20 -0.78
CA TRP A 114 -9.92 -8.84 0.64
C TRP A 114 -10.01 -10.08 1.53
N ARG A 115 -8.88 -10.62 1.97
CA ARG A 115 -8.82 -11.64 3.01
C ARG A 115 -8.77 -10.95 4.37
N ALA A 116 -9.27 -11.59 5.43
CA ALA A 116 -9.31 -11.05 6.79
C ALA A 116 -7.93 -10.57 7.33
N SER A 117 -6.84 -11.05 6.72
CA SER A 117 -5.45 -10.62 6.94
C SER A 117 -5.12 -9.19 6.43
N GLU A 118 -6.02 -8.51 5.72
CA GLU A 118 -5.76 -7.21 5.06
C GLU A 118 -6.23 -5.98 5.85
N ARG A 119 -6.82 -6.15 7.05
CA ARG A 119 -7.21 -5.03 7.94
C ARG A 119 -6.05 -4.06 8.22
N GLY A 120 -4.83 -4.58 8.31
CA GLY A 120 -3.62 -3.78 8.47
C GLY A 120 -3.33 -2.80 7.32
N HIS A 121 -3.71 -3.12 6.08
CA HIS A 121 -3.53 -2.23 4.92
C HIS A 121 -4.55 -1.08 4.90
N ILE A 122 -5.76 -1.33 5.40
CA ILE A 122 -6.78 -0.29 5.59
C ILE A 122 -6.31 0.72 6.63
N ALA A 123 -5.77 0.24 7.76
CA ALA A 123 -5.21 1.12 8.79
C ALA A 123 -4.08 2.00 8.25
N ASN A 124 -3.14 1.45 7.46
CA ASN A 124 -2.08 2.24 6.82
C ASN A 124 -2.65 3.35 5.91
N SER A 125 -3.69 3.04 5.14
CA SER A 125 -4.34 3.99 4.23
C SER A 125 -5.00 5.12 5.03
N ALA A 126 -5.73 4.76 6.08
CA ALA A 126 -6.38 5.72 6.98
C ALA A 126 -5.36 6.63 7.68
N ILE A 127 -4.21 6.10 8.09
CA ILE A 127 -3.15 6.90 8.73
C ILE A 127 -2.60 7.96 7.76
N VAL A 128 -2.32 7.58 6.51
CA VAL A 128 -1.86 8.54 5.48
C VAL A 128 -2.94 9.57 5.18
N MET A 129 -4.21 9.14 5.05
CA MET A 129 -5.32 10.06 4.79
C MET A 129 -5.50 11.08 5.91
N VAL A 130 -5.45 10.66 7.18
CA VAL A 130 -5.59 11.56 8.33
C VAL A 130 -4.41 12.52 8.44
N ALA A 131 -3.19 12.04 8.18
CA ALA A 131 -2.00 12.90 8.18
C ALA A 131 -2.09 13.98 7.09
N PHE A 132 -2.46 13.61 5.86
CA PHE A 132 -2.60 14.57 4.78
C PHE A 132 -3.82 15.49 4.99
N ALA A 133 -4.93 14.97 5.52
CA ALA A 133 -6.08 15.79 5.90
C ALA A 133 -5.71 16.88 6.91
N LEU A 134 -4.82 16.59 7.87
CA LEU A 134 -4.31 17.59 8.79
C LEU A 134 -3.50 18.68 8.07
N LEU A 135 -2.58 18.29 7.18
CA LEU A 135 -1.76 19.23 6.40
C LEU A 135 -2.65 20.15 5.55
N THR A 136 -3.55 19.55 4.78
CA THR A 136 -4.53 20.24 3.96
C THR A 136 -5.41 21.17 4.80
N TRP A 137 -5.92 20.70 5.94
CA TRP A 137 -6.79 21.52 6.77
C TRP A 137 -6.07 22.76 7.28
N VAL A 138 -4.88 22.60 7.87
CA VAL A 138 -4.14 23.70 8.49
C VAL A 138 -3.54 24.67 7.48
N PHE A 139 -3.04 24.17 6.34
CA PHE A 139 -2.32 25.02 5.38
C PHE A 139 -3.14 25.47 4.16
N ALA A 140 -4.25 24.80 3.84
CA ALA A 140 -5.10 25.17 2.71
C ALA A 140 -6.48 25.63 3.16
N VAL A 141 -7.23 24.79 3.90
CA VAL A 141 -8.65 25.06 4.19
C VAL A 141 -8.84 26.15 5.25
N GLN A 142 -8.09 26.10 6.33
CA GLN A 142 -8.22 27.06 7.45
C GLN A 142 -7.84 28.49 7.02
N PRO A 143 -6.76 28.75 6.28
CA PRO A 143 -6.47 30.09 5.76
C PRO A 143 -7.58 30.63 4.84
N SER A 144 -8.19 29.79 4.01
CA SER A 144 -9.31 30.18 3.13
C SER A 144 -10.57 30.55 3.93
N LEU A 145 -10.76 29.98 5.13
CA LEU A 145 -11.87 30.27 6.02
C LEU A 145 -11.76 31.65 6.69
N ASP A 146 -10.54 32.11 6.99
CA ASP A 146 -10.28 33.39 7.65
C ASP A 146 -10.43 34.61 6.70
N GLY A 147 -10.50 34.38 5.39
CA GLY A 147 -10.78 35.38 4.35
C GLY A 147 -12.29 35.60 4.13
N ASP A 148 -12.79 35.34 2.93
CA ASP A 148 -14.21 35.50 2.55
C ASP A 148 -15.12 34.33 2.97
N GLY A 149 -14.56 33.32 3.65
CA GLY A 149 -15.27 32.12 4.11
C GLY A 149 -15.68 31.14 2.99
N ILE A 150 -16.12 29.94 3.36
CA ILE A 150 -16.61 28.89 2.42
C ILE A 150 -18.04 29.21 1.94
N SER A 151 -18.35 30.47 1.63
CA SER A 151 -19.70 30.84 1.22
C SER A 151 -19.88 30.65 -0.30
N GLY A 152 -20.80 29.76 -0.69
CA GLY A 152 -21.14 29.50 -2.09
C GLY A 152 -20.37 28.34 -2.74
N VAL A 153 -20.38 28.32 -4.07
CA VAL A 153 -19.83 27.21 -4.88
C VAL A 153 -18.30 27.20 -4.87
N ALA A 154 -17.66 28.37 -4.77
CA ALA A 154 -16.19 28.49 -4.71
C ALA A 154 -15.59 27.75 -3.51
N GLY A 155 -16.10 28.02 -2.30
CA GLY A 155 -15.62 27.33 -1.11
C GLY A 155 -15.85 25.82 -1.13
N LEU A 156 -16.96 25.34 -1.74
CA LEU A 156 -17.17 23.91 -1.93
C LEU A 156 -16.10 23.28 -2.83
N VAL A 157 -15.71 23.99 -3.89
CA VAL A 157 -14.65 23.56 -4.81
C VAL A 157 -13.28 23.56 -4.12
N ASP A 158 -12.98 24.59 -3.31
CA ASP A 158 -11.75 24.69 -2.52
C ASP A 158 -11.55 23.52 -1.55
N VAL A 159 -12.64 22.99 -0.98
CA VAL A 159 -12.61 21.81 -0.09
C VAL A 159 -12.61 20.51 -0.89
N ALA A 160 -13.26 20.48 -2.05
CA ALA A 160 -13.41 19.26 -2.85
C ALA A 160 -12.08 18.78 -3.44
N TYR A 161 -11.23 19.67 -3.97
CA TYR A 161 -9.94 19.29 -4.57
C TYR A 161 -9.04 18.55 -3.55
N PRO A 162 -8.73 19.14 -2.38
CA PRO A 162 -7.87 18.44 -1.42
C PRO A 162 -8.50 17.17 -0.85
N ALA A 163 -9.83 17.14 -0.69
CA ALA A 163 -10.52 15.92 -0.27
C ALA A 163 -10.35 14.77 -1.28
N MET A 164 -10.39 15.08 -2.58
CA MET A 164 -10.15 14.11 -3.64
C MET A 164 -8.69 13.66 -3.70
N ASP A 165 -7.74 14.56 -3.48
CA ASP A 165 -6.31 14.24 -3.38
C ASP A 165 -6.02 13.27 -2.23
N ILE A 166 -6.58 13.54 -1.04
CA ILE A 166 -6.50 12.66 0.14
C ILE A 166 -7.04 11.28 -0.21
N PHE A 167 -8.17 11.21 -0.93
CA PHE A 167 -8.76 9.95 -1.35
C PHE A 167 -7.85 9.16 -2.30
N LEU A 168 -7.25 9.82 -3.31
CA LEU A 168 -6.31 9.18 -4.23
C LEU A 168 -5.05 8.68 -3.51
N LEU A 169 -4.47 9.50 -2.61
CA LEU A 169 -3.32 9.11 -1.81
C LEU A 169 -3.64 7.93 -0.90
N GLY A 170 -4.81 7.92 -0.26
CA GLY A 170 -5.27 6.82 0.58
C GLY A 170 -5.34 5.50 -0.18
N LEU A 171 -5.90 5.51 -1.40
CA LEU A 171 -5.97 4.32 -2.26
C LEU A 171 -4.60 3.76 -2.65
N LEU A 172 -3.60 4.63 -2.81
CA LEU A 172 -2.24 4.21 -3.14
C LEU A 172 -1.44 3.78 -1.91
N ALA A 173 -1.62 4.47 -0.78
CA ALA A 173 -1.01 4.12 0.50
C ALA A 173 -1.32 2.67 0.90
N HIS A 174 -2.50 2.17 0.53
CA HIS A 174 -2.92 0.78 0.72
C HIS A 174 -1.89 -0.25 0.24
N PHE A 175 -1.21 0.02 -0.88
CA PHE A 175 -0.25 -0.92 -1.49
C PHE A 175 1.21 -0.65 -1.13
N VAL A 176 1.51 0.39 -0.34
CA VAL A 176 2.89 0.65 0.08
C VAL A 176 3.38 -0.53 0.91
N GLY A 177 4.39 -1.22 0.38
CA GLY A 177 4.97 -2.45 0.94
C GLY A 177 4.25 -3.75 0.60
N SER A 178 3.17 -3.68 -0.17
CA SER A 178 2.58 -4.88 -0.77
C SER A 178 3.50 -5.47 -1.84
N ARG A 179 3.28 -6.74 -2.24
CA ARG A 179 4.04 -7.37 -3.34
C ARG A 179 3.84 -6.61 -4.66
N GLN A 180 2.71 -5.92 -4.84
CA GLN A 180 2.43 -5.05 -5.98
C GLN A 180 3.42 -3.88 -6.09
N TRP A 181 3.99 -3.40 -4.97
CA TRP A 181 5.03 -2.34 -4.96
C TRP A 181 6.28 -2.72 -5.78
N ARG A 182 6.55 -4.02 -5.96
CA ARG A 182 7.68 -4.48 -6.79
C ARG A 182 7.47 -4.23 -8.28
N ALA A 183 6.22 -4.03 -8.73
CA ALA A 183 5.94 -3.71 -10.12
C ALA A 183 6.32 -2.25 -10.41
N LEU A 184 7.15 -2.01 -11.44
CA LEU A 184 7.55 -0.66 -11.84
C LEU A 184 6.33 0.20 -12.23
N SER A 185 5.39 -0.36 -12.98
CA SER A 185 4.11 0.27 -13.34
C SER A 185 3.36 0.83 -12.11
N TYR A 186 3.34 0.08 -11.01
CA TYR A 186 2.70 0.54 -9.78
C TYR A 186 3.45 1.73 -9.17
N ARG A 187 4.77 1.64 -9.04
CA ARG A 187 5.60 2.74 -8.52
C ARG A 187 5.52 4.02 -9.37
N LEU A 188 5.45 3.87 -10.69
CA LEU A 188 5.25 5.00 -11.60
C LEU A 188 3.87 5.63 -11.44
N LEU A 189 2.82 4.82 -11.28
CA LEU A 189 1.47 5.32 -11.01
C LEU A 189 1.38 6.03 -9.66
N THR A 190 2.04 5.49 -8.63
CA THR A 190 2.16 6.16 -7.33
C THR A 190 2.91 7.48 -7.46
N ALA A 191 4.04 7.49 -8.17
CA ALA A 191 4.82 8.70 -8.40
C ALA A 191 4.00 9.76 -9.17
N ALA A 192 3.19 9.35 -10.16
CA ALA A 192 2.32 10.24 -10.91
C ALA A 192 1.28 10.93 -10.01
N VAL A 193 0.59 10.17 -9.16
CA VAL A 193 -0.42 10.73 -8.25
C VAL A 193 0.22 11.55 -7.13
N VAL A 194 1.35 11.13 -6.58
CA VAL A 194 2.08 11.94 -5.59
C VAL A 194 2.51 13.27 -6.22
N LEU A 195 3.00 13.24 -7.47
CA LEU A 195 3.37 14.46 -8.18
C LEU A 195 2.15 15.35 -8.43
N LEU A 196 1.04 14.79 -8.91
CA LEU A 196 -0.23 15.51 -9.08
C LEU A 196 -0.65 16.22 -7.79
N VAL A 197 -0.74 15.48 -6.68
CA VAL A 197 -1.17 16.03 -5.38
C VAL A 197 -0.20 17.08 -4.85
N VAL A 198 1.11 16.89 -5.04
CA VAL A 198 2.11 17.91 -4.67
C VAL A 198 1.92 19.17 -5.51
N THR A 199 1.73 19.04 -6.82
CA THR A 199 1.48 20.17 -7.71
C THR A 199 0.20 20.91 -7.34
N ASP A 200 -0.89 20.19 -7.06
CA ASP A 200 -2.16 20.78 -6.64
C ASP A 200 -2.05 21.49 -5.29
N THR A 201 -1.31 20.90 -4.34
CA THR A 201 -1.04 21.51 -3.03
C THR A 201 -0.21 22.79 -3.16
N VAL A 202 0.83 22.79 -4.01
CA VAL A 202 1.66 23.98 -4.25
C VAL A 202 0.84 25.05 -4.97
N ASN A 203 0.01 24.69 -5.95
CA ASN A 203 -0.89 25.61 -6.62
C ASN A 203 -1.85 26.27 -5.63
N ASN A 204 -2.49 25.49 -4.76
CA ASN A 204 -3.39 26.00 -3.73
C ASN A 204 -2.67 26.97 -2.77
N PHE A 205 -1.45 26.64 -2.34
CA PHE A 205 -0.67 27.51 -1.47
C PHE A 205 -0.21 28.80 -2.16
N SER A 206 0.14 28.74 -3.45
CA SER A 206 0.53 29.92 -4.23
C SER A 206 -0.59 30.95 -4.36
N ILE A 207 -1.84 30.48 -4.49
CA ILE A 207 -3.04 31.33 -4.52
C ILE A 207 -3.24 32.04 -3.18
N VAL A 208 -3.00 31.35 -2.06
CA VAL A 208 -3.24 31.89 -0.71
C VAL A 208 -2.14 32.86 -0.24
N SER A 209 -0.89 32.62 -0.64
CA SER A 209 0.27 33.36 -0.12
C SER A 209 0.65 34.62 -0.91
N ASP A 210 -0.12 34.98 -1.95
CA ASP A 210 0.21 36.03 -2.92
C ASP A 210 1.62 35.84 -3.55
N SER A 211 2.19 34.65 -3.39
CA SER A 211 3.47 34.28 -3.96
C SER A 211 3.20 33.82 -5.39
N SER A 212 3.78 34.52 -6.36
CA SER A 212 3.76 34.11 -7.77
C SER A 212 4.64 32.87 -7.91
N ALA A 213 4.10 31.70 -7.57
CA ALA A 213 4.66 30.47 -8.07
C ALA A 213 4.57 30.53 -9.60
N ASP A 214 5.71 30.39 -10.28
CA ASP A 214 5.74 30.40 -11.74
C ASP A 214 4.80 29.31 -12.25
N ARG A 215 3.72 29.71 -12.92
CA ARG A 215 2.71 28.79 -13.47
C ARG A 215 3.36 27.71 -14.34
N SER A 216 4.41 28.06 -15.07
CA SER A 216 5.20 27.13 -15.88
C SER A 216 5.79 25.96 -15.08
N LEU A 217 6.16 26.17 -13.80
CA LEU A 217 6.66 25.11 -12.93
C LEU A 217 5.54 24.15 -12.51
N LEU A 218 4.32 24.67 -12.27
CA LEU A 218 3.15 23.86 -11.96
C LEU A 218 2.73 23.02 -13.17
N ASP A 219 2.69 23.64 -14.34
CA ASP A 219 2.36 22.96 -15.60
C ASP A 219 3.32 21.80 -15.90
N ALA A 220 4.60 21.93 -15.54
CA ALA A 220 5.54 20.84 -15.65
C ALA A 220 5.25 19.68 -14.70
N GLY A 221 4.79 19.97 -13.48
CA GLY A 221 4.34 18.96 -12.52
C GLY A 221 3.17 18.15 -13.07
N TRP A 222 2.13 18.83 -13.55
CA TRP A 222 0.96 18.18 -14.16
C TRP A 222 1.34 17.41 -15.44
N THR A 223 2.15 18.00 -16.33
CA THR A 223 2.61 17.35 -17.56
C THR A 223 3.41 16.08 -17.26
N LEU A 224 4.35 16.15 -16.32
CA LEU A 224 5.15 15.01 -15.91
C LEU A 224 4.29 13.92 -15.27
N SER A 225 3.23 14.28 -14.53
CA SER A 225 2.26 13.33 -13.99
C SER A 225 1.57 12.54 -15.11
N TYR A 226 1.11 13.20 -16.19
CA TYR A 226 0.51 12.55 -17.35
C TYR A 226 1.49 11.60 -18.05
N VAL A 227 2.75 12.03 -18.22
CA VAL A 227 3.80 11.17 -18.79
C VAL A 227 3.99 9.91 -17.94
N LEU A 228 4.08 10.05 -16.61
CA LEU A 228 4.23 8.92 -15.69
C LEU A 228 3.04 7.95 -15.77
N ILE A 229 1.80 8.44 -15.87
CA ILE A 229 0.59 7.61 -16.08
C ILE A 229 0.72 6.81 -17.38
N GLY A 230 1.08 7.46 -18.49
CA GLY A 230 1.24 6.80 -19.78
C GLY A 230 2.36 5.75 -19.78
N VAL A 231 3.52 6.06 -19.18
CA VAL A 231 4.62 5.09 -19.04
C VAL A 231 4.21 3.91 -18.15
N ALA A 232 3.50 4.17 -17.05
CA ALA A 232 3.00 3.14 -16.15
C ALA A 232 2.08 2.15 -16.88
N ALA A 233 1.20 2.65 -17.75
CA ALA A 233 0.26 1.84 -18.50
C ALA A 233 0.91 1.09 -19.69
N LEU A 234 1.98 1.62 -20.29
CA LEU A 234 2.71 0.91 -21.34
C LEU A 234 3.67 -0.15 -20.77
N HIS A 235 4.07 -0.04 -19.51
CA HIS A 235 5.06 -0.92 -18.91
C HIS A 235 4.51 -2.37 -18.73
N PRO A 236 5.24 -3.41 -19.19
CA PRO A 236 4.76 -4.81 -19.13
C PRO A 236 4.44 -5.33 -17.73
N SER A 237 5.03 -4.72 -16.68
CA SER A 237 4.75 -5.10 -15.29
C SER A 237 3.32 -4.79 -14.85
N MET A 238 2.53 -4.03 -15.62
CA MET A 238 1.11 -3.79 -15.30
C MET A 238 0.33 -5.12 -15.18
N ARG A 239 0.76 -6.18 -15.88
CA ARG A 239 0.19 -7.54 -15.78
C ARG A 239 0.36 -8.14 -14.38
N ARG A 240 1.45 -7.81 -13.70
CA ARG A 240 1.83 -8.39 -12.40
C ARG A 240 1.07 -7.77 -11.23
N ILE A 241 0.54 -6.56 -11.39
CA ILE A 241 -0.23 -5.87 -10.34
C ILE A 241 -1.45 -6.72 -9.90
N THR A 242 -2.06 -7.44 -10.84
CA THR A 242 -3.29 -8.22 -10.60
C THR A 242 -3.07 -9.74 -10.66
N SER A 243 -1.82 -10.24 -10.69
CA SER A 243 -1.53 -11.67 -10.82
C SER A 243 -1.22 -12.30 -9.46
N PRO A 244 -2.06 -13.21 -8.92
CA PRO A 244 -1.78 -13.91 -7.68
C PRO A 244 -0.85 -15.10 -7.97
N THR A 245 0.47 -14.91 -7.90
CA THR A 245 1.35 -16.07 -7.73
C THR A 245 1.23 -16.54 -6.29
N ILE A 246 0.60 -17.70 -6.11
CA ILE A 246 0.48 -18.44 -4.85
C ILE A 246 1.89 -18.94 -4.50
N GLU A 247 2.63 -18.18 -3.69
CA GLU A 247 3.78 -18.69 -2.94
C GLU A 247 3.44 -18.49 -1.47
N SER A 248 3.25 -19.60 -0.75
CA SER A 248 2.68 -19.69 0.60
C SER A 248 3.54 -19.02 1.69
N ASP A 249 4.79 -18.67 1.41
CA ASP A 249 5.75 -18.34 2.48
C ASP A 249 6.00 -16.83 2.62
N ALA A 250 5.43 -16.00 1.74
CA ALA A 250 5.75 -14.57 1.63
C ALA A 250 4.80 -13.62 2.40
N HIS A 251 3.90 -14.14 3.24
CA HIS A 251 3.05 -13.31 4.10
C HIS A 251 3.87 -12.52 5.15
N LEU A 252 5.10 -12.95 5.48
CA LEU A 252 5.97 -12.34 6.48
C LEU A 252 6.57 -10.98 6.08
N MET A 253 7.04 -10.81 4.84
CA MET A 253 7.87 -9.65 4.48
C MET A 253 7.07 -8.46 3.92
N ALA A 254 5.78 -8.61 3.67
CA ALA A 254 4.93 -7.53 3.13
C ALA A 254 4.53 -6.50 4.20
N SER A 255 4.60 -6.83 5.49
CA SER A 255 4.23 -5.89 6.57
C SER A 255 5.40 -5.00 7.03
N PHE A 256 6.64 -5.33 6.66
CA PHE A 256 7.86 -4.56 6.99
C PHE A 256 8.76 -4.43 5.76
N THR A 257 8.25 -3.82 4.71
CA THR A 257 9.16 -3.20 3.75
C THR A 257 9.58 -1.84 4.31
N THR A 258 10.87 -1.49 4.21
CA THR A 258 11.40 -0.16 4.53
C THR A 258 10.49 1.00 4.10
N PRO A 259 9.89 1.02 2.88
CA PRO A 259 9.01 2.11 2.49
C PRO A 259 7.73 2.24 3.33
N SER A 260 7.11 1.16 3.80
CA SER A 260 5.91 1.25 4.64
C SER A 260 6.20 1.87 5.99
N VAL A 261 7.33 1.51 6.60
CA VAL A 261 7.75 2.09 7.89
C VAL A 261 8.05 3.57 7.71
N VAL A 262 8.80 3.94 6.66
CA VAL A 262 9.11 5.34 6.36
C VAL A 262 7.84 6.18 6.17
N VAL A 263 6.87 5.70 5.37
CA VAL A 263 5.60 6.41 5.14
C VAL A 263 4.80 6.53 6.43
N LEU A 264 4.72 5.47 7.22
CA LEU A 264 3.99 5.49 8.49
C LEU A 264 4.64 6.45 9.50
N THR A 265 5.96 6.41 9.63
CA THR A 265 6.71 7.32 10.50
C THR A 265 6.51 8.77 10.06
N ALA A 266 6.63 9.06 8.76
CA ALA A 266 6.39 10.40 8.22
C ALA A 266 4.95 10.89 8.51
N ALA A 267 3.95 10.03 8.30
CA ALA A 267 2.54 10.35 8.60
C ALA A 267 2.34 10.63 10.11
N THR A 268 2.94 9.85 11.00
CA THR A 268 2.83 10.08 12.45
C THR A 268 3.56 11.35 12.93
N LEU A 269 4.66 11.73 12.27
CA LEU A 269 5.39 12.96 12.56
C LEU A 269 4.70 14.22 12.02
N THR A 270 3.65 14.06 11.22
CA THR A 270 2.94 15.19 10.60
C THR A 270 2.29 16.09 11.64
N ALA A 271 1.59 15.53 12.63
CA ALA A 271 0.95 16.32 13.69
C ALA A 271 1.93 17.15 14.55
N PRO A 272 3.02 16.58 15.11
CA PRO A 272 3.99 17.39 15.85
C PRO A 272 4.74 18.37 14.95
N ALA A 273 5.00 18.03 13.68
CA ALA A 273 5.63 18.96 12.74
C ALA A 273 4.73 20.18 12.47
N VAL A 274 3.43 19.97 12.21
CA VAL A 274 2.44 21.04 12.02
C VAL A 274 2.38 21.93 13.27
N MET A 275 2.33 21.32 14.46
CA MET A 275 2.34 22.06 15.72
C MET A 275 3.58 22.95 15.86
N VAL A 276 4.78 22.42 15.58
CA VAL A 276 6.02 23.21 15.64
C VAL A 276 5.99 24.36 14.64
N VAL A 277 5.56 24.10 13.40
CA VAL A 277 5.48 25.13 12.35
C VAL A 277 4.52 26.25 12.74
N GLU A 278 3.32 25.93 13.21
CA GLU A 278 2.31 26.94 13.57
C GLU A 278 2.67 27.73 14.83
N VAL A 279 3.37 27.10 15.79
CA VAL A 279 3.94 27.80 16.96
C VAL A 279 5.04 28.78 16.53
N VAL A 280 5.94 28.37 15.62
CA VAL A 280 6.99 29.24 15.07
C VAL A 280 6.41 30.39 14.24
N ARG A 281 5.25 30.17 13.59
CA ARG A 281 4.50 31.21 12.87
C ARG A 281 3.69 32.14 13.77
N GLU A 282 3.75 31.96 15.09
CA GLU A 282 3.02 32.74 16.09
C GLU A 282 1.50 32.77 15.87
N LYS A 283 0.94 31.72 15.23
CA LYS A 283 -0.50 31.62 14.97
C LYS A 283 -1.26 31.19 16.23
N PRO A 284 -2.40 31.84 16.58
CA PRO A 284 -3.15 31.50 17.78
C PRO A 284 -3.58 30.02 17.81
N ILE A 285 -3.26 29.31 18.91
CA ILE A 285 -3.57 27.89 19.10
C ILE A 285 -5.08 27.59 18.91
N ALA A 286 -5.96 28.57 19.19
CA ALA A 286 -7.39 28.44 19.01
C ALA A 286 -7.81 28.13 17.55
N GLN A 287 -7.01 28.54 16.55
CA GLN A 287 -7.36 28.37 15.14
C GLN A 287 -7.06 26.96 14.62
N TRP A 288 -5.88 26.41 14.96
CA TRP A 288 -5.38 25.13 14.42
C TRP A 288 -5.30 23.98 15.45
N GLY A 289 -5.26 24.31 16.75
CA GLY A 289 -4.95 23.36 17.82
C GLY A 289 -5.96 22.22 17.97
N TRP A 290 -7.25 22.50 17.74
CA TRP A 290 -8.30 21.47 17.78
C TRP A 290 -8.13 20.43 16.67
N ALA A 291 -7.71 20.86 15.47
CA ALA A 291 -7.52 19.98 14.31
C ALA A 291 -6.30 19.07 14.54
N VAL A 292 -5.20 19.63 15.05
CA VAL A 292 -4.01 18.87 15.45
C VAL A 292 -4.36 17.86 16.53
N MET A 293 -5.09 18.25 17.58
CA MET A 293 -5.49 17.37 18.67
C MET A 293 -6.37 16.21 18.18
N LEU A 294 -7.38 16.50 17.35
CA LEU A 294 -8.28 15.49 16.78
C LEU A 294 -7.51 14.51 15.88
N CYS A 295 -6.73 15.01 14.93
CA CYS A 295 -5.97 14.18 14.00
C CYS A 295 -4.89 13.37 14.73
N ALA A 296 -4.18 13.95 15.70
CA ALA A 296 -3.21 13.23 16.52
C ALA A 296 -3.87 12.09 17.32
N GLY A 297 -5.04 12.33 17.92
CA GLY A 297 -5.81 11.30 18.62
C GLY A 297 -6.20 10.14 17.70
N ILE A 298 -6.74 10.46 16.51
CA ILE A 298 -7.09 9.45 15.49
C ILE A 298 -5.85 8.68 15.04
N LEU A 299 -4.73 9.36 14.76
CA LEU A 299 -3.47 8.73 14.36
C LEU A 299 -2.95 7.77 15.43
N VAL A 300 -2.97 8.16 16.71
CA VAL A 300 -2.56 7.31 17.83
C VAL A 300 -3.42 6.04 17.88
N VAL A 301 -4.75 6.17 17.79
CA VAL A 301 -5.66 5.02 17.78
C VAL A 301 -5.38 4.11 16.58
N LEU A 302 -5.24 4.66 15.37
CA LEU A 302 -4.95 3.88 14.16
C LEU A 302 -3.60 3.17 14.23
N VAL A 303 -2.57 3.82 14.79
CA VAL A 303 -1.25 3.22 15.00
C VAL A 303 -1.31 2.09 16.02
N ILE A 304 -2.06 2.26 17.12
CA ILE A 304 -2.26 1.20 18.11
C ILE A 304 -2.99 0.01 17.47
N LEU A 305 -4.09 0.25 16.74
CA LEU A 305 -4.78 -0.80 16.00
C LEU A 305 -3.83 -1.53 15.05
N ARG A 306 -2.99 -0.78 14.32
CA ARG A 306 -1.99 -1.35 13.42
C ARG A 306 -0.94 -2.20 14.13
N ILE A 307 -0.41 -1.73 15.27
CA ILE A 307 0.56 -2.46 16.09
C ILE A 307 -0.08 -3.73 16.66
N THR A 308 -1.32 -3.67 17.15
CA THR A 308 -2.02 -4.85 17.69
C THR A 308 -2.27 -5.91 16.62
N ASP A 309 -2.68 -5.52 15.42
CA ASP A 309 -2.85 -6.46 14.29
C ASP A 309 -1.52 -7.09 13.88
N LEU A 310 -0.43 -6.31 13.91
CA LEU A 310 0.91 -6.82 13.65
C LEU A 310 1.39 -7.79 14.72
N LEU A 311 1.22 -7.46 15.99
CA LEU A 311 1.62 -8.33 17.11
C LEU A 311 0.83 -9.65 17.09
N ARG A 312 -0.47 -9.61 16.75
CA ARG A 312 -1.28 -10.81 16.54
C ARG A 312 -0.71 -11.68 15.43
N LEU A 313 -0.34 -11.08 14.29
CA LEU A 313 0.28 -11.79 13.16
C LEU A 313 1.61 -12.46 13.57
N LEU A 314 2.48 -11.71 14.25
CA LEU A 314 3.78 -12.21 14.74
C LEU A 314 3.59 -13.34 15.74
N HIS A 315 2.60 -13.22 16.63
CA HIS A 315 2.30 -14.26 17.61
C HIS A 315 1.83 -15.54 16.93
N THR A 316 0.88 -15.47 15.99
CA THR A 316 0.41 -16.64 15.22
C THR A 316 1.55 -17.33 14.48
N GLN A 317 2.47 -16.57 13.88
CA GLN A 317 3.64 -17.15 13.20
C GLN A 317 4.62 -17.79 14.16
N THR A 318 4.86 -17.17 15.32
CA THR A 318 5.72 -17.75 16.35
C THR A 318 5.16 -19.10 16.82
N VAL A 319 3.84 -19.19 16.97
CA VAL A 319 3.15 -20.44 17.32
C VAL A 319 3.26 -21.48 16.20
N GLN A 320 3.12 -21.09 14.93
CA GLN A 320 3.29 -22.01 13.79
C GLN A 320 4.73 -22.50 13.63
N LEU A 321 5.71 -21.61 13.76
CA LEU A 321 7.14 -21.97 13.70
C LEU A 321 7.52 -22.88 14.87
N ARG A 322 6.97 -22.63 16.07
CA ARG A 322 7.12 -23.54 17.21
C ARG A 322 6.49 -24.90 16.91
N ALA A 323 5.27 -24.95 16.37
CA ALA A 323 4.63 -26.22 16.02
C ALA A 323 5.47 -27.06 15.01
N VAL A 324 6.12 -26.42 14.04
CA VAL A 324 7.05 -27.11 13.11
C VAL A 324 8.37 -27.48 13.78
N ALA A 325 8.89 -26.62 14.66
CA ALA A 325 10.15 -26.85 15.37
C ALA A 325 10.02 -27.81 16.56
N ASP A 326 8.80 -28.10 17.03
CA ASP A 326 8.46 -28.94 18.17
C ASP A 326 8.00 -30.34 17.74
N THR A 327 7.90 -30.60 16.43
CA THR A 327 7.52 -31.90 15.87
C THR A 327 8.71 -32.55 15.14
N ASP A 328 8.82 -33.86 15.24
CA ASP A 328 9.78 -34.66 14.46
C ASP A 328 9.16 -34.97 13.09
N HIS A 329 9.80 -34.46 12.03
CA HIS A 329 9.32 -34.52 10.64
C HIS A 329 9.12 -35.94 10.09
N LEU A 330 9.77 -36.96 10.67
CA LEU A 330 9.69 -38.33 10.21
C LEU A 330 8.50 -39.07 10.85
N THR A 331 8.27 -38.82 12.14
CA THR A 331 7.27 -39.55 12.95
C THR A 331 5.98 -38.77 13.18
N GLY A 332 5.99 -37.44 12.98
CA GLY A 332 4.88 -36.54 13.29
C GLY A 332 4.65 -36.32 14.80
N LEU A 333 5.45 -36.95 15.66
CA LEU A 333 5.39 -36.84 17.12
C LEU A 333 6.07 -35.56 17.62
N ALA A 334 5.83 -35.19 18.88
CA ALA A 334 6.59 -34.15 19.55
C ALA A 334 8.08 -34.55 19.65
N ASN A 335 8.99 -33.62 19.37
CA ASN A 335 10.42 -33.89 19.45
C ASN A 335 10.96 -33.69 20.88
N LEU A 336 12.24 -34.02 21.09
CA LEU A 336 12.87 -33.96 22.42
C LEU A 336 12.81 -32.57 23.06
N ARG A 337 12.90 -31.49 22.27
CA ARG A 337 12.79 -30.12 22.80
C ARG A 337 11.39 -29.82 23.33
N ALA A 338 10.38 -30.25 22.60
CA ALA A 338 8.98 -30.12 23.02
C ALA A 338 8.69 -30.95 24.29
N LEU A 339 9.30 -32.14 24.39
CA LEU A 339 9.24 -32.97 25.59
C LEU A 339 9.89 -32.28 26.79
N GLU A 340 11.13 -31.80 26.65
CA GLU A 340 11.86 -31.10 27.71
C GLU A 340 11.06 -29.90 28.22
N HIS A 341 10.53 -29.07 27.31
CA HIS A 341 9.70 -27.92 27.68
C HIS A 341 8.44 -28.31 28.49
N ARG A 342 7.86 -29.49 28.22
CA ARG A 342 6.70 -30.00 28.99
C ARG A 342 7.11 -30.53 30.36
N ILE A 343 8.22 -31.27 30.44
CA ILE A 343 8.74 -31.82 31.70
C ILE A 343 9.12 -30.68 32.66
N TYR A 344 9.77 -29.62 32.16
CA TYR A 344 10.17 -28.48 32.99
C TYR A 344 9.05 -27.44 33.22
N GLY A 345 8.00 -27.46 32.38
CA GLY A 345 6.88 -26.52 32.47
C GLY A 345 5.75 -26.94 33.42
N ASN A 346 5.66 -28.24 33.75
CA ASN A 346 4.66 -28.76 34.69
C ASN A 346 5.25 -28.93 36.09
N ALA A 347 4.62 -28.30 37.09
CA ALA A 347 5.03 -28.39 38.50
C ALA A 347 4.41 -29.60 39.25
N GLY A 348 3.80 -30.55 38.53
CA GLY A 348 3.16 -31.76 39.08
C GLY A 348 3.99 -33.03 38.87
N GLU A 349 3.66 -34.10 39.59
CA GLU A 349 4.27 -35.42 39.38
C GLU A 349 3.95 -35.94 37.98
N SER A 350 5.00 -36.16 37.18
CA SER A 350 4.91 -36.66 35.80
C SER A 350 5.66 -37.98 35.69
N THR A 351 5.04 -39.01 35.09
CA THR A 351 5.72 -40.27 34.78
C THR A 351 6.19 -40.27 33.33
N LEU A 352 7.49 -40.50 33.11
CA LEU A 352 8.09 -40.60 31.78
C LEU A 352 8.26 -42.08 31.40
N LEU A 353 7.56 -42.52 30.35
CA LEU A 353 7.75 -43.83 29.73
C LEU A 353 8.61 -43.66 28.47
N THR A 354 9.72 -44.41 28.39
CA THR A 354 10.58 -44.47 27.21
C THR A 354 10.42 -45.81 26.51
N VAL A 355 10.15 -45.77 25.20
CA VAL A 355 9.99 -46.96 24.36
C VAL A 355 11.12 -47.01 23.34
N ASP A 356 11.80 -48.14 23.25
CA ASP A 356 12.89 -48.41 22.30
C ASP A 356 12.47 -49.49 21.29
N ILE A 357 12.98 -49.41 20.06
CA ILE A 357 12.74 -50.43 19.02
C ILE A 357 13.89 -51.44 19.05
N ASP A 358 13.60 -52.66 19.49
CA ASP A 358 14.59 -53.73 19.56
C ASP A 358 15.26 -53.97 18.18
N ARG A 359 16.60 -54.06 18.20
CA ARG A 359 17.45 -54.36 17.03
C ARG A 359 17.29 -53.38 15.85
N PHE A 360 16.92 -52.13 16.11
CA PHE A 360 16.77 -51.12 15.06
C PHE A 360 18.05 -50.89 14.22
N THR A 361 19.23 -51.01 14.83
CA THR A 361 20.52 -50.91 14.13
C THR A 361 20.67 -52.00 13.05
N GLU A 362 20.28 -53.23 13.37
CA GLU A 362 20.37 -54.37 12.42
C GLU A 362 19.46 -54.16 11.21
N ILE A 363 18.28 -53.55 11.41
CA ILE A 363 17.35 -53.17 10.33
C ILE A 363 18.00 -52.12 9.41
N ASN A 364 18.63 -51.09 9.99
CA ASN A 364 19.30 -50.04 9.22
C ASN A 364 20.50 -50.58 8.43
N ASP A 365 21.29 -51.46 9.04
CA ASP A 365 22.48 -52.04 8.42
C ASP A 365 22.13 -53.05 7.32
N THR A 366 21.03 -53.78 7.47
CA THR A 366 20.60 -54.82 6.50
C THR A 366 19.79 -54.24 5.34
N PHE A 367 18.89 -53.30 5.60
CA PHE A 367 17.91 -52.82 4.61
C PHE A 367 18.07 -51.35 4.22
N GLY A 368 19.05 -50.67 4.83
CA GLY A 368 19.32 -49.26 4.61
C GLY A 368 18.40 -48.34 5.40
N ARG A 369 18.87 -47.09 5.62
CA ARG A 369 18.20 -46.08 6.43
C ARG A 369 16.77 -45.75 5.97
N GLY A 370 16.51 -45.81 4.67
CA GLY A 370 15.18 -45.54 4.13
C GLY A 370 14.09 -46.54 4.55
N LEU A 371 14.45 -47.80 4.84
CA LEU A 371 13.51 -48.77 5.41
C LEU A 371 13.36 -48.55 6.92
N GLY A 372 14.46 -48.24 7.63
CA GLY A 372 14.41 -47.88 9.06
C GLY A 372 13.51 -46.68 9.33
N ASP A 373 13.55 -45.67 8.46
CA ASP A 373 12.67 -44.50 8.51
C ASP A 373 11.18 -44.88 8.36
N GLN A 374 10.86 -45.83 7.48
CA GLN A 374 9.48 -46.34 7.31
C GLN A 374 9.02 -47.13 8.53
N VAL A 375 9.91 -47.91 9.15
CA VAL A 375 9.61 -48.63 10.40
C VAL A 375 9.33 -47.65 11.54
N LEU A 376 10.15 -46.59 11.69
CA LEU A 376 9.93 -45.52 12.66
C LEU A 376 8.55 -44.85 12.48
N ALA A 377 8.20 -44.46 11.25
CA ALA A 377 6.90 -43.85 10.96
C ALA A 377 5.72 -44.83 11.21
N ALA A 378 5.88 -46.11 10.85
CA ALA A 378 4.88 -47.14 11.05
C ALA A 378 4.65 -47.48 12.52
N VAL A 379 5.67 -47.38 13.38
CA VAL A 379 5.54 -47.59 14.83
C VAL A 379 4.90 -46.37 15.51
N ALA A 380 5.21 -45.15 15.04
CA ALA A 380 4.65 -43.90 15.58
C ALA A 380 3.13 -43.74 15.31
N THR A 381 2.63 -44.29 14.21
CA THR A 381 1.23 -44.10 13.76
C THR A 381 0.20 -44.78 14.69
N PRO A 382 0.38 -46.06 15.11
CA PRO A 382 -0.47 -46.69 16.12
C PRO A 382 -0.37 -46.03 17.50
N THR A 383 0.80 -45.51 17.88
CA THR A 383 1.00 -44.84 19.19
C THR A 383 0.13 -43.59 19.29
N LEU A 384 0.06 -42.81 18.20
CA LEU A 384 -0.87 -41.68 18.07
C LEU A 384 -2.35 -42.12 18.14
N ALA A 385 -2.69 -43.28 17.56
CA ALA A 385 -4.08 -43.75 17.53
C ALA A 385 -4.55 -44.37 18.87
N SER A 386 -3.64 -44.90 19.69
CA SER A 386 -3.95 -45.54 20.98
C SER A 386 -3.95 -44.60 22.19
N MET A 387 -3.46 -43.38 22.01
CA MET A 387 -3.40 -42.35 23.06
C MET A 387 -4.72 -41.58 23.10
N SER A 388 -5.42 -41.56 24.24
CA SER A 388 -6.65 -40.77 24.43
C SER A 388 -6.36 -39.27 24.33
N ASN A 389 -7.40 -38.44 24.22
CA ASN A 389 -7.28 -36.99 24.03
C ASN A 389 -6.48 -36.25 25.13
N ASP A 390 -6.28 -36.90 26.29
CA ASP A 390 -5.42 -36.43 27.39
C ASP A 390 -3.92 -36.69 27.07
N MET A 391 -3.60 -37.79 26.37
CA MET A 391 -2.24 -38.19 25.99
C MET A 391 -1.78 -37.73 24.59
N LEU A 392 -2.67 -37.11 23.80
CA LEU A 392 -2.34 -36.61 22.48
C LEU A 392 -1.82 -35.17 22.55
N PRO A 393 -0.77 -34.81 21.78
CA PRO A 393 -0.31 -33.43 21.69
C PRO A 393 -1.28 -32.61 20.83
N THR A 394 -2.47 -32.29 21.36
CA THR A 394 -3.35 -31.27 20.77
C THR A 394 -3.24 -29.96 21.55
N SER A 395 -3.36 -28.85 20.84
CA SER A 395 -3.00 -27.52 21.32
C SER A 395 -3.93 -26.93 22.39
N ASN A 396 -4.91 -27.68 22.91
CA ASN A 396 -5.84 -27.21 23.94
C ASN A 396 -6.42 -28.41 24.72
N GLY A 397 -5.82 -28.77 25.87
CA GLY A 397 -6.39 -29.75 26.80
C GLY A 397 -5.37 -30.71 27.42
N VAL A 398 -4.99 -30.40 28.66
CA VAL A 398 -4.73 -31.26 29.84
C VAL A 398 -4.29 -32.75 29.67
N GLU A 399 -3.20 -33.08 30.38
CA GLU A 399 -2.76 -34.36 31.02
C GLU A 399 -2.24 -35.61 30.25
N ASN A 400 -0.91 -35.73 30.32
CA ASN A 400 -0.12 -36.96 30.48
C ASN A 400 0.35 -37.74 29.24
N CYS A 401 1.66 -37.95 29.20
CA CYS A 401 2.41 -39.00 28.49
C CYS A 401 2.84 -38.72 27.03
N SER A 402 4.16 -38.72 26.81
CA SER A 402 4.83 -39.26 25.61
C SER A 402 6.36 -39.11 25.73
N SER A 403 7.14 -40.12 25.30
CA SER A 403 8.28 -39.95 24.39
C SER A 403 8.86 -41.29 23.89
N MET A 404 9.15 -41.38 22.59
CA MET A 404 10.17 -42.28 22.02
C MET A 404 11.41 -41.40 21.78
N SER A 405 12.52 -41.70 22.45
CA SER A 405 13.76 -40.92 22.33
C SER A 405 14.75 -41.60 21.38
N ARG A 406 15.41 -40.79 20.54
CA ARG A 406 16.52 -41.21 19.67
C ARG A 406 17.69 -41.70 20.51
N ALA A 407 18.17 -42.91 20.18
CA ALA A 407 19.44 -43.43 20.66
C ALA A 407 20.61 -42.54 20.18
N ARG A 408 21.43 -42.09 21.14
CA ARG A 408 22.78 -41.57 20.88
C ARG A 408 23.67 -42.73 20.45
N ALA A 409 24.29 -42.59 19.28
CA ALA A 409 25.45 -43.39 18.91
C ALA A 409 26.60 -43.07 19.88
N ALA A 410 27.19 -44.13 20.44
CA ALA A 410 28.47 -44.10 21.16
C ALA A 410 29.63 -44.03 20.17
#